data_AF-A0A968QCK5-F1
#
_entry.id   AF-A0A968QCK5-F1
#
_cell.length_a   1.000
_cell.length_b   1.000
_cell.length_c   1.000
_cell.angle_alpha   90.00
_cell.angle_beta   90.00
_cell.angle_gamma   90.00
#
_symmetry.space_group_name_H-M   'P 1'
#
loop_
_entity.id
_entity.type
_entity.pdbx_description
1 polymer ?
#
loop_
_entity_poly.entity_id
_entity_poly.type
_entity_poly.pdbx_seq_one_letter_code
_entity_poly.pdbx_strand_id
1 'polypeptide(L)'
;MHTLDQLRSGQLHGISRVNLTASGLEDFPLELFDLADSLEILDLSHNHLSTLPDELPQLHRLKVLFLNHNQFQTVPAVLAECPTLSMIGFKANRLTTLPENALPLHTRWLILTDNQLETLPRSMGTLRHLQKLMLAGNRLRALPEEMAACLNLELIRLAANQLQELPGWLLTLPRLAWLAYAGNPFCAGWHPATQAGITLPIVDWDDLGVGEVLGQGASGVISKGLWKTHQDEIDVAIKLFKGDITSDGYPADEIRACLAAGSQTNLISPIGQVVNQPEGQQGLVFPLVPSNFRNLGGPPSLESCTRDTYPEHLTVSLPTIMHIAVDIAAAVTHLHQRGILHGDVYAHNTLINEAGLALLGDFGAASFYPHQSEFLGPALEQIEVRAFGCLLEDLLNRCPSPANAEQMATTHALRQLQQSCMRPTPQMRPLFGEISQRLMEIQAKSTSLVFC
;
A
#
# COMPACT_ATOMS: atom_id res chain seq x y z
N MET A 1 -19.12 6.95 15.35
CA MET A 1 -20.29 6.35 14.67
C MET A 1 -21.50 7.14 15.10
N HIS A 2 -22.27 7.65 14.15
CA HIS A 2 -23.52 8.38 14.40
C HIS A 2 -24.71 7.45 14.14
N THR A 3 -25.90 7.85 14.58
CA THR A 3 -27.13 7.10 14.38
C THR A 3 -28.09 7.85 13.46
N LEU A 4 -29.00 7.10 12.85
CA LEU A 4 -30.05 7.68 12.01
C LEU A 4 -31.00 8.60 12.81
N ASP A 5 -31.23 8.29 14.09
CA ASP A 5 -32.05 9.13 14.98
C ASP A 5 -31.38 10.47 15.27
N GLN A 6 -30.05 10.48 15.46
CA GLN A 6 -29.29 11.74 15.59
C GLN A 6 -29.41 12.60 14.34
N LEU A 7 -29.31 11.99 13.15
CA LEU A 7 -29.51 12.70 11.89
C LEU A 7 -30.93 13.29 11.80
N ARG A 8 -31.96 12.46 12.00
CA ARG A 8 -33.38 12.84 11.88
C ARG A 8 -33.83 13.90 12.88
N SER A 9 -33.24 13.89 14.07
CA SER A 9 -33.51 14.88 15.11
C SER A 9 -32.78 16.21 14.91
N GLY A 10 -31.93 16.33 13.88
CA GLY A 10 -31.14 17.53 13.61
C GLY A 10 -29.92 17.71 14.53
N GLN A 11 -29.58 16.73 15.37
CA GLN A 11 -28.42 16.82 16.28
C GLN A 11 -27.07 16.91 15.55
N LEU A 12 -27.04 16.55 14.27
CA LEU A 12 -25.85 16.58 13.43
C LEU A 12 -25.68 17.89 12.65
N HIS A 13 -26.52 18.90 12.90
CA HIS A 13 -26.47 20.16 12.15
C HIS A 13 -25.08 20.82 12.25
N GLY A 14 -24.51 21.22 11.10
CA GLY A 14 -23.19 21.85 11.01
C GLY A 14 -21.99 20.89 11.08
N ILE A 15 -22.21 19.57 11.20
CA ILE A 15 -21.12 18.60 11.24
C ILE A 15 -20.47 18.43 9.86
N SER A 16 -19.13 18.32 9.83
CA SER A 16 -18.38 18.11 8.59
C SER A 16 -18.13 16.65 8.25
N ARG A 17 -18.35 15.73 9.19
CA ARG A 17 -18.11 14.30 9.01
C ARG A 17 -19.28 13.51 9.56
N VAL A 18 -19.92 12.69 8.72
CA VAL A 18 -20.98 11.76 9.12
C VAL A 18 -20.54 10.33 8.84
N ASN A 19 -20.61 9.48 9.86
CA ASN A 19 -20.41 8.04 9.74
C ASN A 19 -21.69 7.34 10.19
N LEU A 20 -22.38 6.70 9.23
CA LEU A 20 -23.57 5.85 9.42
C LEU A 20 -23.24 4.42 8.97
N THR A 21 -22.05 3.94 9.33
CA THR A 21 -21.60 2.59 9.01
C THR A 21 -22.50 1.56 9.72
N ALA A 22 -22.83 0.46 9.05
CA ALA A 22 -23.61 -0.65 9.65
C ALA A 22 -24.94 -0.22 10.29
N SER A 23 -25.61 0.76 9.67
CA SER A 23 -26.90 1.31 10.14
C SER A 23 -28.12 0.62 9.50
N GLY A 24 -27.91 -0.41 8.69
CA GLY A 24 -28.98 -1.17 8.02
C GLY A 24 -29.71 -0.37 6.94
N LEU A 25 -29.05 0.61 6.31
CA LEU A 25 -29.67 1.48 5.31
C LEU A 25 -29.94 0.72 4.00
N GLU A 26 -31.19 0.66 3.58
CA GLU A 26 -31.59 0.18 2.24
C GLU A 26 -31.58 1.32 1.21
N ASP A 27 -31.97 2.52 1.65
CA ASP A 27 -32.00 3.75 0.86
C ASP A 27 -31.08 4.84 1.45
N PHE A 28 -30.67 5.78 0.59
CA PHE A 28 -29.89 6.95 1.02
C PHE A 28 -30.75 7.85 1.94
N PRO A 29 -30.29 8.20 3.15
CA PRO A 29 -31.03 9.09 4.05
C PRO A 29 -31.13 10.51 3.50
N LEU A 30 -32.33 10.93 3.08
CA LEU A 30 -32.54 12.26 2.48
C LEU A 30 -32.27 13.39 3.49
N GLU A 31 -32.36 13.13 4.79
CA GLU A 31 -32.02 14.08 5.85
C GLU A 31 -30.54 14.51 5.82
N LEU A 32 -29.67 13.79 5.11
CA LEU A 32 -28.28 14.23 4.87
C LEU A 32 -28.22 15.54 4.08
N PHE A 33 -29.23 15.86 3.28
CA PHE A 33 -29.28 17.11 2.53
C PHE A 33 -29.42 18.34 3.42
N ASP A 34 -29.94 18.21 4.64
CA ASP A 34 -29.97 19.29 5.64
C ASP A 34 -28.55 19.68 6.11
N LEU A 35 -27.54 18.88 5.77
CA LEU A 35 -26.13 19.10 6.10
C LEU A 35 -25.32 19.63 4.90
N ALA A 36 -25.96 19.93 3.76
CA ALA A 36 -25.31 20.32 2.50
C ALA A 36 -24.23 21.40 2.64
N ASP A 37 -24.46 22.39 3.51
CA ASP A 37 -23.55 23.52 3.74
C ASP A 37 -22.35 23.18 4.66
N SER A 38 -22.26 21.96 5.18
CA SER A 38 -21.22 21.58 6.16
C SER A 38 -20.57 20.24 5.89
N LEU A 39 -21.30 19.27 5.33
CA LEU A 39 -20.85 17.89 5.18
C LEU A 39 -19.74 17.75 4.15
N GLU A 40 -18.56 17.32 4.60
CA GLU A 40 -17.39 17.10 3.74
C GLU A 40 -17.02 15.61 3.59
N ILE A 41 -17.30 14.79 4.62
CA ILE A 41 -16.97 13.36 4.64
C ILE A 41 -18.20 12.58 5.04
N LEU A 42 -18.61 11.66 4.17
CA LEU A 42 -19.74 10.77 4.40
C LEU A 42 -19.31 9.32 4.27
N ASP A 43 -19.51 8.55 5.34
CA ASP A 43 -19.26 7.11 5.36
C ASP A 43 -20.58 6.35 5.59
N LEU A 44 -21.03 5.67 4.55
CA LEU A 44 -22.21 4.81 4.50
C LEU A 44 -21.80 3.33 4.29
N SER A 45 -20.60 2.94 4.69
CA SER A 45 -20.11 1.57 4.50
C SER A 45 -20.92 0.54 5.29
N HIS A 46 -20.90 -0.73 4.88
CA HIS A 46 -21.57 -1.85 5.55
C HIS A 46 -23.10 -1.67 5.65
N ASN A 47 -23.74 -1.18 4.60
CA ASN A 47 -25.20 -1.05 4.51
C ASN A 47 -25.75 -1.93 3.35
N HIS A 48 -26.97 -1.64 2.89
CA HIS A 48 -27.64 -2.37 1.83
C HIS A 48 -27.98 -1.49 0.62
N LEU A 49 -27.29 -0.36 0.46
CA LEU A 49 -27.53 0.59 -0.62
C LEU A 49 -27.21 -0.02 -1.98
N SER A 50 -28.08 0.20 -2.95
CA SER A 50 -27.86 -0.18 -4.35
C SER A 50 -27.87 0.99 -5.33
N THR A 51 -28.31 2.18 -4.89
CA THR A 51 -28.44 3.39 -5.70
C THR A 51 -28.07 4.63 -4.87
N LEU A 52 -27.91 5.77 -5.54
CA LEU A 52 -27.78 7.10 -4.94
C LEU A 52 -28.85 8.01 -5.56
N PRO A 53 -29.38 9.00 -4.81
CA PRO A 53 -30.37 9.94 -5.32
C PRO A 53 -29.76 10.91 -6.33
N ASP A 54 -30.57 11.41 -7.28
CA ASP A 54 -30.15 12.40 -8.28
C ASP A 54 -29.80 13.75 -7.63
N GLU A 55 -30.31 14.01 -6.43
CA GLU A 55 -30.04 15.21 -5.62
C GLU A 55 -28.68 15.20 -4.92
N LEU A 56 -27.88 14.12 -5.03
CA LEU A 56 -26.56 14.04 -4.40
C LEU A 56 -25.65 15.27 -4.61
N PRO A 57 -25.64 15.94 -5.79
CA PRO A 57 -24.83 17.14 -6.01
C PRO A 57 -25.18 18.33 -5.10
N GLN A 58 -26.34 18.32 -4.44
CA GLN A 58 -26.71 19.33 -3.44
C GLN A 58 -25.74 19.34 -2.25
N LEU A 59 -25.10 18.21 -1.93
CA LEU A 59 -24.00 18.10 -0.98
C LEU A 59 -22.71 18.71 -1.58
N HIS A 60 -22.77 19.99 -1.91
CA HIS A 60 -21.75 20.72 -2.68
C HIS A 60 -20.39 20.83 -1.98
N ARG A 61 -20.31 20.55 -0.67
CA ARG A 61 -19.06 20.46 0.10
C ARG A 61 -18.52 19.04 0.27
N LEU A 62 -19.22 18.01 -0.22
CA LEU A 62 -18.83 16.62 -0.05
C LEU A 62 -17.55 16.29 -0.84
N LYS A 63 -16.47 16.02 -0.11
CA LYS A 63 -15.14 15.69 -0.67
C LYS A 63 -14.88 14.19 -0.69
N VAL A 64 -15.43 13.46 0.29
CA VAL A 64 -15.16 12.03 0.52
C VAL A 64 -16.47 11.27 0.72
N LEU A 65 -16.66 10.21 -0.05
CA LEU A 65 -17.83 9.32 0.02
C LEU A 65 -17.38 7.86 0.06
N PHE A 66 -17.66 7.18 1.18
CA PHE A 66 -17.44 5.74 1.33
C PHE A 66 -18.76 4.97 1.30
N LEU A 67 -18.84 4.03 0.36
CA LEU A 67 -19.96 3.13 0.09
C LEU A 67 -19.49 1.66 0.10
N ASN A 68 -18.46 1.35 0.89
CA ASN A 68 -17.88 0.01 0.94
C ASN A 68 -18.90 -0.99 1.53
N HIS A 69 -18.83 -2.27 1.15
CA HIS A 69 -19.71 -3.31 1.67
C HIS A 69 -21.21 -2.94 1.54
N ASN A 70 -21.62 -2.62 0.32
CA ASN A 70 -23.01 -2.34 -0.06
C ASN A 70 -23.43 -3.28 -1.22
N GLN A 71 -24.51 -2.96 -1.94
CA GLN A 71 -25.10 -3.83 -2.98
C GLN A 71 -25.08 -3.19 -4.38
N PHE A 72 -24.22 -2.20 -4.63
CA PHE A 72 -24.11 -1.55 -5.93
C PHE A 72 -23.67 -2.52 -7.03
N GLN A 73 -24.39 -2.51 -8.16
CA GLN A 73 -24.02 -3.27 -9.38
C GLN A 73 -23.41 -2.37 -10.47
N THR A 74 -23.68 -1.08 -10.43
CA THR A 74 -23.08 -0.07 -11.31
C THR A 74 -22.62 1.11 -10.47
N VAL A 75 -21.54 1.76 -10.89
CA VAL A 75 -21.16 3.05 -10.31
C VAL A 75 -22.22 4.09 -10.73
N PRO A 76 -22.87 4.80 -9.78
CA PRO A 76 -23.92 5.77 -10.10
C PRO A 76 -23.37 6.98 -10.87
N ALA A 77 -24.00 7.33 -11.99
CA ALA A 77 -23.55 8.43 -12.85
C ALA A 77 -23.66 9.81 -12.16
N VAL A 78 -24.57 9.97 -11.20
CA VAL A 78 -24.75 11.21 -10.41
C VAL A 78 -23.47 11.67 -9.69
N LEU A 79 -22.53 10.76 -9.42
CA LEU A 79 -21.24 11.12 -8.83
C LEU A 79 -20.47 12.12 -9.69
N ALA A 80 -20.60 12.05 -11.03
CA ALA A 80 -19.93 12.94 -11.96
C ALA A 80 -20.33 14.42 -11.79
N GLU A 81 -21.53 14.66 -11.25
CA GLU A 81 -22.10 15.99 -11.03
C GLU A 81 -21.71 16.58 -9.66
N CYS A 82 -21.07 15.81 -8.79
CA CYS A 82 -20.65 16.26 -7.47
C CYS A 82 -19.38 17.15 -7.57
N PRO A 83 -19.47 18.47 -7.31
CA PRO A 83 -18.45 19.43 -7.73
C PRO A 83 -17.13 19.35 -6.95
N THR A 84 -17.17 18.87 -5.70
CA THR A 84 -16.00 18.82 -4.80
C THR A 84 -15.58 17.39 -4.45
N LEU A 85 -16.33 16.39 -4.92
CA LEU A 85 -16.08 14.99 -4.61
C LEU A 85 -14.79 14.53 -5.29
N SER A 86 -13.86 14.01 -4.49
CA SER A 86 -12.53 13.61 -4.97
C SER A 86 -12.06 12.26 -4.44
N MET A 87 -12.70 11.72 -3.40
CA MET A 87 -12.37 10.40 -2.83
C MET A 87 -13.63 9.56 -2.76
N ILE A 88 -13.61 8.41 -3.43
CA ILE A 88 -14.78 7.58 -3.65
C ILE A 88 -14.39 6.13 -3.35
N GLY A 89 -15.14 5.47 -2.48
CA GLY A 89 -14.93 4.06 -2.17
C GLY A 89 -16.15 3.18 -2.35
N PHE A 90 -15.97 2.08 -3.08
CA PHE A 90 -16.94 1.03 -3.35
C PHE A 90 -16.36 -0.36 -3.08
N LYS A 91 -15.43 -0.50 -2.12
CA LYS A 91 -14.83 -1.80 -1.80
C LYS A 91 -15.91 -2.83 -1.48
N ALA A 92 -15.76 -4.09 -1.93
CA ALA A 92 -16.65 -5.20 -1.58
C ALA A 92 -18.12 -4.92 -1.90
N ASN A 93 -18.39 -4.51 -3.15
CA ASN A 93 -19.73 -4.37 -3.72
C ASN A 93 -19.96 -5.49 -4.74
N ARG A 94 -20.91 -5.30 -5.66
CA ARG A 94 -21.22 -6.25 -6.75
C ARG A 94 -21.06 -5.56 -8.11
N LEU A 95 -20.17 -4.58 -8.21
CA LEU A 95 -20.03 -3.75 -9.40
C LEU A 95 -19.60 -4.61 -10.60
N THR A 96 -20.46 -4.67 -11.61
CA THR A 96 -20.14 -5.27 -12.92
C THR A 96 -19.82 -4.20 -13.96
N THR A 97 -20.25 -2.96 -13.71
CA THR A 97 -20.14 -1.85 -14.68
C THR A 97 -19.66 -0.57 -14.01
N LEU A 98 -18.69 0.09 -14.64
CA LEU A 98 -18.35 1.50 -14.43
C LEU A 98 -18.66 2.24 -15.75
N PRO A 99 -19.77 3.01 -15.83
CA PRO A 99 -20.15 3.69 -17.06
C PRO A 99 -19.16 4.79 -17.48
N GLU A 100 -19.14 5.12 -18.77
CA GLU A 100 -18.40 6.28 -19.29
C GLU A 100 -18.82 7.56 -18.57
N ASN A 101 -17.84 8.35 -18.16
CA ASN A 101 -18.01 9.64 -17.48
C ASN A 101 -18.82 9.60 -16.16
N ALA A 102 -18.91 8.44 -15.49
CA ALA A 102 -19.65 8.30 -14.22
C ALA A 102 -18.90 8.85 -12.99
N LEU A 103 -17.68 9.36 -13.16
CA LEU A 103 -16.83 9.83 -12.06
C LEU A 103 -16.52 11.32 -12.24
N PRO A 104 -16.45 12.10 -11.13
CA PRO A 104 -16.08 13.51 -11.20
C PRO A 104 -14.62 13.66 -11.66
N LEU A 105 -14.35 14.66 -12.50
CA LEU A 105 -13.02 14.88 -13.11
C LEU A 105 -11.92 15.18 -12.07
N HIS A 106 -12.31 15.65 -10.89
CA HIS A 106 -11.41 15.92 -9.76
C HIS A 106 -11.13 14.69 -8.87
N THR A 107 -11.56 13.49 -9.28
CA THR A 107 -11.26 12.24 -8.55
C THR A 107 -9.76 12.06 -8.37
N ARG A 108 -9.33 11.98 -7.11
CA ARG A 108 -7.95 11.75 -6.65
C ARG A 108 -7.74 10.33 -6.12
N TRP A 109 -8.75 9.77 -5.46
CA TRP A 109 -8.69 8.45 -4.85
C TRP A 109 -9.95 7.66 -5.18
N LEU A 110 -9.78 6.55 -5.90
CA LEU A 110 -10.85 5.65 -6.27
C LEU A 110 -10.58 4.24 -5.73
N ILE A 111 -11.51 3.69 -4.93
CA ILE A 111 -11.45 2.33 -4.42
C ILE A 111 -12.58 1.51 -5.04
N LEU A 112 -12.21 0.53 -5.85
CA LEU A 112 -13.10 -0.43 -6.51
C LEU A 112 -12.69 -1.88 -6.18
N THR A 113 -11.86 -2.08 -5.16
CA THR A 113 -11.40 -3.39 -4.68
C THR A 113 -12.55 -4.34 -4.41
N ASP A 114 -12.37 -5.62 -4.71
CA ASP A 114 -13.32 -6.70 -4.42
C ASP A 114 -14.70 -6.43 -5.06
N ASN A 115 -14.73 -6.46 -6.38
CA ASN A 115 -15.92 -6.26 -7.20
C ASN A 115 -15.89 -7.25 -8.39
N GLN A 116 -16.73 -7.05 -9.40
CA GLN A 116 -16.89 -7.97 -10.53
C GLN A 116 -16.66 -7.29 -11.88
N LEU A 117 -15.89 -6.20 -11.91
CA LEU A 117 -15.61 -5.43 -13.13
C LEU A 117 -14.77 -6.25 -14.10
N GLU A 118 -15.25 -6.40 -15.34
CA GLU A 118 -14.48 -7.05 -16.42
C GLU A 118 -13.69 -6.07 -17.28
N THR A 119 -14.14 -4.82 -17.33
CA THR A 119 -13.55 -3.71 -18.10
C THR A 119 -13.69 -2.39 -17.35
N LEU A 120 -12.85 -1.42 -17.69
CA LEU A 120 -13.02 -0.02 -17.29
C LEU A 120 -13.32 0.84 -18.53
N PRO A 121 -14.04 1.97 -18.39
CA PRO A 121 -14.34 2.87 -19.50
C PRO A 121 -13.12 3.68 -19.94
N ARG A 122 -13.14 4.17 -21.18
CA ARG A 122 -12.09 5.06 -21.74
C ARG A 122 -12.00 6.37 -20.98
N SER A 123 -13.13 6.86 -20.44
CA SER A 123 -13.17 8.05 -19.59
C SER A 123 -12.26 7.97 -18.37
N MET A 124 -11.76 6.80 -17.96
CA MET A 124 -10.72 6.73 -16.91
C MET A 124 -9.50 7.61 -17.23
N GLY A 125 -9.14 7.75 -18.51
CA GLY A 125 -8.04 8.62 -18.95
C GLY A 125 -8.30 10.12 -18.80
N THR A 126 -9.52 10.55 -18.47
CA THR A 126 -9.82 11.97 -18.20
C THR A 126 -9.55 12.34 -16.74
N LEU A 127 -9.36 11.36 -15.84
CA LEU A 127 -9.10 11.57 -14.43
C LEU A 127 -7.64 11.98 -14.17
N ARG A 128 -7.28 13.19 -14.62
CA ARG A 128 -5.89 13.71 -14.56
C ARG A 128 -5.41 13.98 -13.14
N HIS A 129 -6.31 14.06 -12.17
CA HIS A 129 -6.00 14.23 -10.75
C HIS A 129 -5.86 12.92 -9.98
N LEU A 130 -6.11 11.77 -10.63
CA LEU A 130 -6.06 10.47 -9.98
C LEU A 130 -4.66 10.17 -9.46
N GLN A 131 -4.56 9.89 -8.17
CA GLN A 131 -3.31 9.57 -7.45
C GLN A 131 -3.31 8.13 -6.93
N LYS A 132 -4.47 7.63 -6.50
CA LYS A 132 -4.63 6.31 -5.89
C LYS A 132 -5.80 5.56 -6.51
N LEU A 133 -5.51 4.38 -7.06
CA LEU A 133 -6.50 3.54 -7.73
C LEU A 133 -6.41 2.10 -7.22
N MET A 134 -7.46 1.65 -6.53
CA MET A 134 -7.52 0.30 -5.95
C MET A 134 -8.49 -0.55 -6.78
N LEU A 135 -7.98 -1.53 -7.51
CA LEU A 135 -8.75 -2.43 -8.41
C LEU A 135 -8.55 -3.91 -8.07
N ALA A 136 -7.84 -4.23 -6.98
CA ALA A 136 -7.56 -5.61 -6.61
C ALA A 136 -8.85 -6.42 -6.42
N GLY A 137 -8.88 -7.68 -6.85
CA GLY A 137 -10.07 -8.52 -6.73
C GLY A 137 -11.22 -8.13 -7.64
N ASN A 138 -10.92 -7.95 -8.92
CA ASN A 138 -11.94 -7.80 -9.96
C ASN A 138 -11.75 -8.89 -11.02
N ARG A 139 -12.41 -8.76 -12.17
CA ARG A 139 -12.30 -9.67 -13.31
C ARG A 139 -11.71 -8.98 -14.53
N LEU A 140 -10.91 -7.92 -14.32
CA LEU A 140 -10.40 -7.07 -15.38
C LEU A 140 -9.50 -7.87 -16.32
N ARG A 141 -9.79 -7.80 -17.62
CA ARG A 141 -8.99 -8.50 -18.65
C ARG A 141 -7.94 -7.60 -19.30
N ALA A 142 -8.18 -6.29 -19.28
CA ALA A 142 -7.26 -5.25 -19.73
C ALA A 142 -7.55 -3.93 -18.98
N LEU A 143 -6.62 -2.99 -19.05
CA LEU A 143 -6.85 -1.59 -18.67
C LEU A 143 -6.93 -0.71 -19.93
N PRO A 144 -7.76 0.35 -19.95
CA PRO A 144 -7.83 1.28 -21.08
C PRO A 144 -6.48 1.97 -21.35
N GLU A 145 -6.09 2.05 -22.62
CA GLU A 145 -4.87 2.76 -23.06
C GLU A 145 -4.93 4.26 -22.71
N GLU A 146 -6.13 4.84 -22.66
CA GLU A 146 -6.35 6.24 -22.28
C GLU A 146 -5.85 6.54 -20.86
N MET A 147 -5.70 5.54 -19.99
CA MET A 147 -5.14 5.73 -18.65
C MET A 147 -3.65 6.09 -18.64
N ALA A 148 -2.93 5.94 -19.77
CA ALA A 148 -1.59 6.52 -19.95
C ALA A 148 -1.55 8.03 -19.66
N ALA A 149 -2.72 8.67 -19.73
CA ALA A 149 -2.91 10.09 -19.54
C ALA A 149 -3.08 10.49 -18.04
N CYS A 150 -3.22 9.53 -17.12
CA CYS A 150 -3.29 9.72 -15.66
C CYS A 150 -1.91 9.96 -15.04
N LEU A 151 -1.23 11.04 -15.47
CA LEU A 151 0.17 11.35 -15.11
C LEU A 151 0.40 11.58 -13.61
N ASN A 152 -0.66 11.80 -12.83
CA ASN A 152 -0.58 11.97 -11.38
C ASN A 152 -0.72 10.67 -10.58
N LEU A 153 -0.95 9.53 -11.24
CA LEU A 153 -1.14 8.25 -10.55
C LEU A 153 0.15 7.82 -9.86
N GLU A 154 0.08 7.61 -8.55
CA GLU A 154 1.22 7.23 -7.70
C GLU A 154 1.10 5.81 -7.16
N LEU A 155 -0.13 5.33 -6.92
CA LEU A 155 -0.42 3.99 -6.42
C LEU A 155 -1.52 3.33 -7.25
N ILE A 156 -1.26 2.11 -7.73
CA ILE A 156 -2.28 1.25 -8.34
C ILE A 156 -2.20 -0.19 -7.82
N ARG A 157 -3.34 -0.75 -7.39
CA ARG A 157 -3.47 -2.16 -7.02
C ARG A 157 -4.31 -2.89 -8.06
N LEU A 158 -3.69 -3.83 -8.77
CA LEU A 158 -4.27 -4.65 -9.84
C LEU A 158 -4.32 -6.14 -9.49
N ALA A 159 -3.86 -6.51 -8.30
CA ALA A 159 -3.74 -7.91 -7.90
C ALA A 159 -5.07 -8.66 -8.02
N ALA A 160 -5.00 -9.97 -8.25
CA ALA A 160 -6.18 -10.85 -8.35
C ALA A 160 -7.21 -10.34 -9.38
N ASN A 161 -6.78 -10.22 -10.63
CA ASN A 161 -7.61 -9.89 -11.79
C ASN A 161 -7.40 -10.95 -12.89
N GLN A 162 -7.85 -10.68 -14.12
CA GLN A 162 -7.74 -11.58 -15.27
C GLN A 162 -6.87 -10.99 -16.40
N LEU A 163 -5.93 -10.09 -16.04
CA LEU A 163 -5.08 -9.40 -17.00
C LEU A 163 -4.15 -10.39 -17.72
N GLN A 164 -4.15 -10.35 -19.04
CA GLN A 164 -3.29 -11.19 -19.88
C GLN A 164 -1.91 -10.59 -20.13
N GLU A 165 -1.75 -9.29 -19.86
CA GLU A 165 -0.50 -8.56 -19.96
C GLU A 165 -0.47 -7.40 -18.97
N LEU A 166 0.73 -6.93 -18.64
CA LEU A 166 0.93 -5.69 -17.90
C LEU A 166 1.01 -4.53 -18.90
N PRO A 167 0.11 -3.53 -18.86
CA PRO A 167 0.11 -2.43 -19.82
C PRO A 167 1.41 -1.62 -19.78
N GLY A 168 2.05 -1.45 -20.94
CA GLY A 168 3.35 -0.78 -21.04
C GLY A 168 3.35 0.68 -20.58
N TRP A 169 2.21 1.37 -20.69
CA TRP A 169 2.08 2.76 -20.26
C TRP A 169 2.28 2.94 -18.74
N LEU A 170 2.01 1.92 -17.91
CA LEU A 170 2.28 1.97 -16.47
C LEU A 170 3.76 2.26 -16.18
N LEU A 171 4.65 1.65 -16.98
CA LEU A 171 6.10 1.80 -16.87
C LEU A 171 6.60 3.19 -17.29
N THR A 172 5.73 3.99 -17.90
CA THR A 172 6.04 5.35 -18.36
C THR A 172 5.50 6.43 -17.43
N LEU A 173 4.66 6.07 -16.45
CA LEU A 173 4.02 7.04 -15.59
C LEU A 173 5.04 7.74 -14.67
N PRO A 174 5.07 9.09 -14.68
CA PRO A 174 6.15 9.83 -14.03
C PRO A 174 6.09 9.79 -12.51
N ARG A 175 4.91 9.50 -11.94
CA ARG A 175 4.68 9.51 -10.49
C ARG A 175 4.38 8.15 -9.87
N LEU A 176 4.23 7.10 -10.67
CA LEU A 176 3.94 5.76 -10.17
C LEU A 176 5.11 5.25 -9.32
N ALA A 177 4.79 4.84 -8.09
CA ALA A 177 5.75 4.40 -7.08
C ALA A 177 5.31 3.07 -6.43
N TRP A 178 4.01 2.82 -6.31
CA TRP A 178 3.47 1.62 -5.68
C TRP A 178 2.55 0.88 -6.64
N LEU A 179 2.94 -0.35 -6.97
CA LEU A 179 2.27 -1.19 -7.95
C LEU A 179 2.21 -2.61 -7.41
N ALA A 180 1.00 -3.17 -7.32
CA ALA A 180 0.78 -4.57 -7.00
C ALA A 180 -0.06 -5.22 -8.10
N TYR A 181 0.33 -6.38 -8.61
CA TYR A 181 -0.37 -7.06 -9.69
C TYR A 181 -0.38 -8.59 -9.58
N ALA A 182 0.12 -9.16 -8.48
CA ALA A 182 0.12 -10.60 -8.24
C ALA A 182 -1.26 -11.24 -8.46
N GLY A 183 -1.29 -12.53 -8.80
CA GLY A 183 -2.55 -13.24 -9.04
C GLY A 183 -3.24 -12.90 -10.37
N ASN A 184 -2.54 -12.28 -11.32
CA ASN A 184 -3.01 -12.14 -12.70
C ASN A 184 -2.42 -13.24 -13.62
N PRO A 185 -3.14 -13.67 -14.68
CA PRO A 185 -2.67 -14.67 -15.62
C PRO A 185 -1.27 -14.44 -16.20
N PHE A 186 -0.89 -13.19 -16.53
CA PHE A 186 0.45 -12.90 -17.05
C PHE A 186 1.59 -13.22 -16.07
N CYS A 187 1.30 -13.29 -14.76
CA CYS A 187 2.31 -13.58 -13.74
C CYS A 187 2.77 -15.06 -13.77
N ALA A 188 1.99 -15.96 -14.37
CA ALA A 188 2.26 -17.40 -14.33
C ALA A 188 3.66 -17.76 -14.89
N GLY A 189 4.15 -17.00 -15.88
CA GLY A 189 5.48 -17.17 -16.46
C GLY A 189 6.61 -16.42 -15.74
N TRP A 190 6.31 -15.66 -14.69
CA TRP A 190 7.30 -14.83 -13.97
C TRP A 190 7.76 -15.47 -12.66
N HIS A 191 7.17 -16.60 -12.27
CA HIS A 191 7.66 -17.36 -11.13
C HIS A 191 9.07 -17.92 -11.43
N PRO A 192 10.06 -17.69 -10.55
CA PRO A 192 11.38 -18.26 -10.75
C PRO A 192 11.28 -19.80 -10.76
N ALA A 193 11.86 -20.43 -11.78
CA ALA A 193 11.91 -21.90 -11.91
C ALA A 193 12.65 -22.57 -10.73
N THR A 194 13.45 -21.80 -9.99
CA THR A 194 14.25 -22.22 -8.83
C THR A 194 13.48 -22.03 -7.52
N GLN A 195 12.33 -22.69 -7.37
CA GLN A 195 11.69 -22.87 -6.05
C GLN A 195 12.14 -24.16 -5.34
N ALA A 196 13.09 -24.90 -5.89
CA ALA A 196 13.71 -26.02 -5.21
C ALA A 196 14.78 -25.50 -4.22
N GLY A 197 14.40 -25.14 -2.99
CA GLY A 197 15.43 -25.01 -1.94
C GLY A 197 15.09 -24.31 -0.63
N ILE A 198 14.05 -23.48 -0.54
CA ILE A 198 13.69 -22.83 0.74
C ILE A 198 12.39 -23.46 1.24
N THR A 199 12.53 -24.56 1.98
CA THR A 199 11.44 -25.15 2.75
C THR A 199 11.58 -24.63 4.17
N LEU A 200 10.63 -23.81 4.62
CA LEU A 200 10.56 -23.46 6.04
C LEU A 200 10.24 -24.71 6.86
N PRO A 201 10.68 -24.76 8.13
CA PRO A 201 10.16 -25.72 9.10
C PRO A 201 8.63 -25.70 9.12
N ILE A 202 8.03 -26.89 9.11
CA ILE A 202 6.60 -27.05 9.35
C ILE A 202 6.38 -26.91 10.86
N VAL A 203 5.43 -26.06 11.23
CA VAL A 203 5.05 -25.80 12.62
C VAL A 203 3.62 -26.29 12.81
N ASP A 204 3.44 -27.31 13.65
CA ASP A 204 2.12 -27.78 13.99
C ASP A 204 1.40 -26.73 14.84
N TRP A 205 0.10 -26.53 14.60
CA TRP A 205 -0.72 -25.61 15.38
C TRP A 205 -0.73 -25.95 16.86
N ASP A 206 -0.70 -27.24 17.21
CA ASP A 206 -0.71 -27.69 18.61
C ASP A 206 0.59 -27.34 19.36
N ASP A 207 1.67 -27.04 18.64
CA ASP A 207 2.94 -26.57 19.19
C ASP A 207 2.95 -25.05 19.44
N LEU A 208 1.89 -24.32 19.04
CA LEU A 208 1.79 -22.87 19.14
C LEU A 208 0.84 -22.45 20.27
N GLY A 209 1.36 -21.68 21.23
CA GLY A 209 0.55 -20.90 22.16
C GLY A 209 0.27 -19.52 21.57
N VAL A 210 -0.97 -19.24 21.15
CA VAL A 210 -1.36 -17.92 20.64
C VAL A 210 -1.70 -16.98 21.80
N GLY A 211 -1.01 -15.85 21.85
CA GLY A 211 -1.20 -14.79 22.84
C GLY A 211 -1.97 -13.58 22.30
N GLU A 212 -1.58 -12.40 22.76
CA GLU A 212 -2.24 -11.13 22.40
C GLU A 212 -2.03 -10.75 20.92
N VAL A 213 -2.98 -10.01 20.37
CA VAL A 213 -2.89 -9.47 19.00
C VAL A 213 -1.92 -8.29 18.98
N LEU A 214 -0.88 -8.40 18.17
CA LEU A 214 0.10 -7.34 17.92
C LEU A 214 -0.37 -6.36 16.85
N GLY A 215 -1.12 -6.86 15.87
CA GLY A 215 -1.68 -6.06 14.79
C GLY A 215 -2.70 -6.83 13.96
N GLN A 216 -3.61 -6.09 13.33
CA GLN A 216 -4.59 -6.66 12.40
C GLN A 216 -4.69 -5.74 11.18
N GLY A 217 -4.57 -6.34 9.99
CA GLY A 217 -4.63 -5.64 8.71
C GLY A 217 -5.58 -6.33 7.73
N ALA A 218 -5.53 -5.90 6.47
CA ALA A 218 -6.31 -6.50 5.40
C ALA A 218 -5.86 -7.93 5.07
N SER A 219 -4.57 -8.26 5.29
CA SER A 219 -3.99 -9.56 5.00
C SER A 219 -4.18 -10.61 6.10
N GLY A 220 -4.47 -10.19 7.34
CA GLY A 220 -4.56 -11.14 8.45
C GLY A 220 -4.47 -10.52 9.83
N VAL A 221 -4.32 -11.41 10.82
CA VAL A 221 -4.04 -11.07 12.22
C VAL A 221 -2.64 -11.54 12.56
N ILE A 222 -1.87 -10.66 13.18
CA ILE A 222 -0.56 -10.95 13.74
C ILE A 222 -0.72 -10.98 15.25
N SER A 223 -0.44 -12.13 15.86
CA SER A 223 -0.46 -12.33 17.30
C SER A 223 0.92 -12.64 17.82
N LYS A 224 1.23 -12.19 19.03
CA LYS A 224 2.35 -12.74 19.79
C LYS A 224 2.03 -14.20 20.08
N GLY A 225 3.03 -15.06 20.06
CA GLY A 225 2.86 -16.45 20.43
C GLY A 225 4.13 -17.06 21.00
N LEU A 226 3.98 -18.29 21.47
CA LEU A 226 5.05 -19.12 21.98
C LEU A 226 5.11 -20.39 21.15
N TRP A 227 6.25 -20.65 20.51
CA TRP A 227 6.46 -21.89 19.78
C TRP A 227 7.23 -22.88 20.64
N LYS A 228 6.56 -24.00 20.98
CA LYS A 228 7.14 -25.12 21.70
C LYS A 228 7.86 -26.03 20.72
N THR A 229 9.18 -26.01 20.77
CA THR A 229 10.01 -26.98 20.05
C THR A 229 10.34 -28.16 20.96
N HIS A 230 10.95 -29.22 20.43
CA HIS A 230 11.38 -30.35 21.25
C HIS A 230 12.41 -29.99 22.35
N GLN A 231 13.07 -28.83 22.25
CA GLN A 231 14.17 -28.44 23.13
C GLN A 231 13.91 -27.13 23.89
N ASP A 232 13.22 -26.18 23.27
CA ASP A 232 13.03 -24.82 23.81
C ASP A 232 11.62 -24.27 23.53
N GLU A 233 11.22 -23.26 24.31
CA GLU A 233 10.07 -22.40 24.02
C GLU A 233 10.57 -21.05 23.48
N ILE A 234 10.08 -20.66 22.30
CA ILE A 234 10.57 -19.48 21.58
C ILE A 234 9.42 -18.48 21.43
N ASP A 235 9.65 -17.23 21.85
CA ASP A 235 8.73 -16.12 21.56
C ASP A 235 8.71 -15.83 20.04
N VAL A 236 7.51 -15.85 19.45
CA VAL A 236 7.30 -15.68 18.01
C VAL A 236 6.15 -14.71 17.72
N ALA A 237 6.09 -14.23 16.48
CA ALA A 237 4.90 -13.59 15.92
C ALA A 237 4.23 -14.56 14.95
N ILE A 238 2.94 -14.81 15.14
CA ILE A 238 2.14 -15.71 14.32
C ILE A 238 1.23 -14.86 13.45
N LYS A 239 1.42 -14.90 12.12
CA LYS A 239 0.52 -14.26 11.16
C LYS A 239 -0.44 -15.31 10.62
N LEU A 240 -1.72 -15.16 10.93
CA LEU A 240 -2.79 -15.91 10.31
C LEU A 240 -3.45 -15.08 9.23
N PHE A 241 -3.51 -15.63 8.02
CA PHE A 241 -4.08 -14.96 6.87
C PHE A 241 -5.61 -15.06 6.88
N LYS A 242 -6.29 -13.96 6.51
CA LYS A 242 -7.75 -13.88 6.51
C LYS A 242 -8.30 -13.75 5.11
N GLY A 243 -9.41 -14.46 4.86
CA GLY A 243 -10.21 -14.34 3.64
C GLY A 243 -9.55 -14.91 2.40
N ASP A 244 -10.33 -14.99 1.32
CA ASP A 244 -9.81 -15.46 0.04
C ASP A 244 -9.04 -14.36 -0.69
N ILE A 245 -9.40 -13.09 -0.46
CA ILE A 245 -8.81 -11.94 -1.15
C ILE A 245 -8.70 -10.70 -0.24
N THR A 246 -7.60 -9.96 -0.39
CA THR A 246 -7.28 -8.76 0.39
C THR A 246 -7.25 -7.52 -0.50
N SER A 247 -6.98 -6.34 0.06
CA SER A 247 -6.75 -5.13 -0.74
C SER A 247 -5.54 -5.22 -1.67
N ASP A 248 -4.65 -6.17 -1.40
CA ASP A 248 -3.31 -6.25 -2.00
C ASP A 248 -3.12 -7.53 -2.82
N GLY A 249 -4.07 -8.48 -2.73
CA GLY A 249 -4.10 -9.69 -3.55
C GLY A 249 -4.52 -10.94 -2.77
N TYR A 250 -4.16 -12.10 -3.31
CA TYR A 250 -4.39 -13.40 -2.66
C TYR A 250 -3.34 -13.64 -1.57
N PRO A 251 -3.73 -14.11 -0.37
CA PRO A 251 -2.76 -14.49 0.67
C PRO A 251 -1.70 -15.51 0.21
N ALA A 252 -2.08 -16.41 -0.72
CA ALA A 252 -1.16 -17.40 -1.27
C ALA A 252 0.00 -16.77 -2.08
N ASP A 253 -0.23 -15.63 -2.73
CA ASP A 253 0.82 -14.91 -3.45
C ASP A 253 1.78 -14.22 -2.49
N GLU A 254 1.25 -13.60 -1.43
CA GLU A 254 2.06 -13.02 -0.35
C GLU A 254 2.95 -14.08 0.31
N ILE A 255 2.38 -15.21 0.71
CA ILE A 255 3.15 -16.33 1.29
C ILE A 255 4.26 -16.77 0.34
N ARG A 256 3.94 -16.94 -0.96
CA ARG A 256 4.91 -17.36 -1.97
C ARG A 256 6.05 -16.34 -2.12
N ALA A 257 5.73 -15.05 -2.11
CA ALA A 257 6.73 -13.98 -2.17
C ALA A 257 7.61 -13.96 -0.92
N CYS A 258 7.03 -14.08 0.29
CA CYS A 258 7.79 -14.18 1.54
C CYS A 258 8.77 -15.36 1.52
N LEU A 259 8.31 -16.54 1.08
CA LEU A 259 9.14 -17.74 1.00
C LEU A 259 10.27 -17.58 -0.02
N ALA A 260 9.96 -17.03 -1.20
CA ALA A 260 10.94 -16.83 -2.26
C ALA A 260 11.97 -15.73 -1.93
N ALA A 261 11.58 -14.73 -1.14
CA ALA A 261 12.51 -13.72 -0.62
C ALA A 261 13.59 -14.37 0.24
N GLY A 262 13.26 -15.39 1.03
CA GLY A 262 14.20 -16.03 1.94
C GLY A 262 14.63 -15.09 3.08
N SER A 263 15.77 -15.39 3.70
CA SER A 263 16.26 -14.64 4.86
C SER A 263 17.21 -13.52 4.46
N GLN A 264 17.02 -12.33 5.02
CA GLN A 264 17.94 -11.19 4.94
C GLN A 264 17.80 -10.32 6.19
N THR A 265 18.90 -9.73 6.66
CA THR A 265 18.98 -9.03 7.96
C THR A 265 18.03 -7.83 8.11
N ASN A 266 17.65 -7.19 7.01
CA ASN A 266 16.78 -6.01 6.95
C ASN A 266 15.36 -6.35 6.47
N LEU A 267 15.02 -7.64 6.38
CA LEU A 267 13.68 -8.13 6.06
C LEU A 267 13.09 -8.89 7.25
N ILE A 268 11.80 -8.70 7.51
CA ILE A 268 11.05 -9.52 8.46
C ILE A 268 10.68 -10.84 7.77
N SER A 269 11.62 -11.79 7.78
CA SER A 269 11.46 -13.08 7.12
C SER A 269 10.76 -14.12 8.01
N PRO A 270 9.88 -14.97 7.44
CA PRO A 270 9.27 -16.06 8.20
C PRO A 270 10.31 -17.14 8.58
N ILE A 271 10.09 -17.78 9.73
CA ILE A 271 10.90 -18.88 10.28
C ILE A 271 10.16 -20.22 10.29
N GLY A 272 8.86 -20.24 10.00
CA GLY A 272 8.05 -21.45 9.99
C GLY A 272 6.75 -21.29 9.22
N GLN A 273 6.21 -22.40 8.72
CA GLN A 273 4.89 -22.46 8.09
C GLN A 273 3.92 -23.23 8.98
N VAL A 274 2.77 -22.62 9.29
CA VAL A 274 1.75 -23.22 10.15
C VAL A 274 0.96 -24.28 9.37
N VAL A 275 0.75 -25.44 9.99
CA VAL A 275 -0.13 -26.51 9.50
C VAL A 275 -1.14 -26.91 10.58
N ASN A 276 -2.16 -27.69 10.21
CA ASN A 276 -3.18 -28.23 11.13
C ASN A 276 -3.96 -27.16 11.93
N GLN A 277 -4.03 -25.92 11.41
CA GLN A 277 -4.83 -24.87 12.03
C GLN A 277 -6.34 -25.25 11.97
N PRO A 278 -7.10 -25.19 13.08
CA PRO A 278 -8.44 -25.76 13.19
C PRO A 278 -9.49 -25.19 12.22
N GLU A 279 -9.34 -23.94 11.81
CA GLU A 279 -10.24 -23.24 10.89
C GLU A 279 -9.77 -23.33 9.42
N GLY A 280 -8.67 -24.07 9.17
CA GLY A 280 -8.07 -24.20 7.84
C GLY A 280 -7.34 -22.96 7.32
N GLN A 281 -7.08 -21.97 8.20
CA GLN A 281 -6.37 -20.75 7.81
C GLN A 281 -4.89 -21.05 7.52
N GLN A 282 -4.36 -20.41 6.49
CA GLN A 282 -2.93 -20.40 6.24
C GLN A 282 -2.24 -19.50 7.27
N GLY A 283 -1.01 -19.86 7.67
CA GLY A 283 -0.25 -19.07 8.63
C GLY A 283 1.25 -19.18 8.43
N LEU A 284 1.95 -18.13 8.85
CA LEU A 284 3.40 -18.06 8.91
C LEU A 284 3.84 -17.67 10.33
N VAL A 285 4.94 -18.24 10.77
CA VAL A 285 5.62 -17.90 12.02
C VAL A 285 6.81 -17.02 11.69
N PHE A 286 6.95 -15.90 12.40
CA PHE A 286 8.02 -14.92 12.27
C PHE A 286 8.77 -14.80 13.60
N PRO A 287 10.04 -14.36 13.58
CA PRO A 287 10.72 -13.94 14.80
C PRO A 287 9.91 -12.82 15.47
N LEU A 288 9.77 -12.88 16.79
CA LEU A 288 9.18 -11.76 17.52
C LEU A 288 10.13 -10.56 17.42
N VAL A 289 9.69 -9.49 16.76
CA VAL A 289 10.48 -8.27 16.64
C VAL A 289 10.66 -7.66 18.04
N PRO A 290 11.88 -7.28 18.44
CA PRO A 290 12.13 -6.71 19.76
C PRO A 290 11.29 -5.47 20.04
N SER A 291 10.87 -5.29 21.29
CA SER A 291 9.95 -4.21 21.70
C SER A 291 10.51 -2.78 21.57
N ASN A 292 11.81 -2.64 21.29
CA ASN A 292 12.45 -1.35 21.02
C ASN A 292 12.33 -0.93 19.54
N PHE A 293 11.71 -1.75 18.68
CA PHE A 293 11.32 -1.37 17.34
C PHE A 293 9.94 -0.72 17.33
N ARG A 294 9.75 0.23 16.42
CA ARG A 294 8.46 0.90 16.16
C ARG A 294 8.29 1.17 14.67
N ASN A 295 7.06 1.34 14.21
CA ASN A 295 6.80 1.82 12.84
C ASN A 295 7.48 3.17 12.61
N LEU A 296 8.14 3.33 11.47
CA LEU A 296 8.81 4.58 11.07
C LEU A 296 7.80 5.70 10.78
N GLY A 297 6.62 5.33 10.29
CA GLY A 297 5.50 6.24 10.03
C GLY A 297 4.15 5.55 10.23
N GLY A 298 3.08 6.32 10.22
CA GLY A 298 1.72 5.83 10.07
C GLY A 298 1.31 5.75 8.59
N PRO A 299 0.23 5.01 8.27
CA PRO A 299 -0.23 4.86 6.89
C PRO A 299 -0.69 6.20 6.29
N PRO A 300 -0.91 6.27 4.97
CA PRO A 300 -1.44 7.46 4.32
C PRO A 300 -2.82 7.85 4.86
N SER A 301 -3.06 9.16 4.95
CA SER A 301 -4.32 9.76 5.36
C SER A 301 -5.15 10.20 4.16
N LEU A 302 -6.41 10.63 4.41
CA LEU A 302 -7.23 11.26 3.38
C LEU A 302 -6.53 12.49 2.77
N GLU A 303 -5.81 13.28 3.58
CA GLU A 303 -5.13 14.48 3.09
C GLU A 303 -3.93 14.16 2.20
N SER A 304 -3.04 13.29 2.70
CA SER A 304 -1.80 12.90 2.02
C SER A 304 -2.04 11.96 0.83
N CYS A 305 -3.18 11.25 0.80
CA CYS A 305 -3.62 10.29 -0.21
C CYS A 305 -2.74 9.04 -0.35
N THR A 306 -1.45 9.24 -0.61
CA THR A 306 -0.45 8.21 -0.94
C THR A 306 0.82 8.32 -0.14
N ARG A 307 1.07 9.43 0.57
CA ARG A 307 2.27 9.60 1.42
C ARG A 307 1.97 9.26 2.87
N ASP A 308 2.94 8.67 3.56
CA ASP A 308 2.78 8.28 4.96
C ASP A 308 2.65 9.49 5.89
N THR A 309 2.01 9.23 7.03
CA THR A 309 1.86 10.21 8.10
C THR A 309 2.95 10.01 9.14
N TYR A 310 3.31 11.09 9.82
CA TYR A 310 4.34 11.06 10.85
C TYR A 310 3.90 11.99 11.99
N PRO A 311 4.32 11.74 13.24
CA PRO A 311 4.06 12.67 14.34
C PRO A 311 4.57 14.08 14.00
N GLU A 312 3.81 15.12 14.35
CA GLU A 312 4.11 16.52 13.99
C GLU A 312 5.51 16.99 14.44
N HIS A 313 6.01 16.45 15.55
CA HIS A 313 7.31 16.80 16.13
C HIS A 313 8.37 15.71 15.91
N LEU A 314 8.12 14.74 15.03
CA LEU A 314 9.13 13.73 14.72
C LEU A 314 10.31 14.39 14.02
N THR A 315 11.47 14.34 14.68
CA THR A 315 12.76 14.69 14.09
C THR A 315 13.58 13.42 13.94
N VAL A 316 14.25 13.30 12.79
CA VAL A 316 15.10 12.14 12.49
C VAL A 316 16.52 12.65 12.25
N SER A 317 17.49 12.15 13.01
CA SER A 317 18.88 12.59 12.87
C SER A 317 19.47 12.11 11.55
N LEU A 318 20.38 12.89 10.97
CA LEU A 318 21.04 12.55 9.70
C LEU A 318 21.70 11.15 9.70
N PRO A 319 22.40 10.71 10.77
CA PRO A 319 22.93 9.34 10.85
C PRO A 319 21.82 8.27 10.82
N THR A 320 20.69 8.52 11.49
CA THR A 320 19.53 7.60 11.48
C THR A 320 18.93 7.50 10.09
N ILE A 321 18.75 8.62 9.39
CA ILE A 321 18.29 8.64 7.99
C ILE A 321 19.24 7.82 7.11
N MET A 322 20.55 7.92 7.37
CA MET A 322 21.55 7.18 6.61
C MET A 322 21.44 5.67 6.82
N HIS A 323 21.32 5.22 8.08
CA HIS A 323 21.12 3.79 8.38
C HIS A 323 19.84 3.25 7.75
N ILE A 324 18.71 3.96 7.91
CA ILE A 324 17.43 3.56 7.30
C ILE A 324 17.57 3.45 5.78
N ALA A 325 18.20 4.44 5.12
CA ALA A 325 18.36 4.43 3.68
C ALA A 325 19.20 3.24 3.19
N VAL A 326 20.28 2.89 3.90
CA VAL A 326 21.13 1.73 3.59
C VAL A 326 20.38 0.42 3.80
N ASP A 327 19.72 0.26 4.95
CA ASP A 327 19.01 -0.96 5.31
C ASP A 327 17.85 -1.25 4.35
N ILE A 328 17.06 -0.23 4.00
CA ILE A 328 15.97 -0.38 3.02
C ILE A 328 16.52 -0.65 1.62
N ALA A 329 17.60 0.04 1.21
CA ALA A 329 18.22 -0.24 -0.09
C ALA A 329 18.75 -1.68 -0.17
N ALA A 330 19.33 -2.21 0.92
CA ALA A 330 19.79 -3.59 1.01
C ALA A 330 18.63 -4.60 0.93
N ALA A 331 17.55 -4.36 1.67
CA ALA A 331 16.34 -5.18 1.65
C ALA A 331 15.74 -5.26 0.23
N VAL A 332 15.55 -4.11 -0.44
CA VAL A 332 14.95 -4.06 -1.78
C VAL A 332 15.91 -4.65 -2.83
N THR A 333 17.21 -4.39 -2.74
CA THR A 333 18.22 -5.02 -3.62
C THR A 333 18.13 -6.55 -3.55
N HIS A 334 17.99 -7.10 -2.34
CA HIS A 334 17.87 -8.55 -2.12
C HIS A 334 16.61 -9.15 -2.77
N LEU A 335 15.49 -8.43 -2.73
CA LEU A 335 14.25 -8.81 -3.40
C LEU A 335 14.39 -8.76 -4.93
N HIS A 336 14.98 -7.70 -5.47
CA HIS A 336 15.21 -7.53 -6.91
C HIS A 336 16.09 -8.64 -7.49
N GLN A 337 17.15 -9.02 -6.78
CA GLN A 337 18.02 -10.15 -7.15
C GLN A 337 17.28 -11.50 -7.23
N ARG A 338 16.10 -11.60 -6.62
CA ARG A 338 15.24 -12.79 -6.62
C ARG A 338 14.02 -12.64 -7.54
N GLY A 339 13.94 -11.55 -8.29
CA GLY A 339 12.81 -11.26 -9.16
C GLY A 339 11.52 -10.99 -8.39
N ILE A 340 11.62 -10.34 -7.24
CA ILE A 340 10.48 -9.92 -6.41
C ILE A 340 10.48 -8.40 -6.30
N LEU A 341 9.36 -7.78 -6.65
CA LEU A 341 9.04 -6.41 -6.24
C LEU A 341 8.32 -6.49 -4.89
N HIS A 342 8.63 -5.57 -3.97
CA HIS A 342 7.89 -5.45 -2.72
C HIS A 342 6.50 -4.85 -2.94
N GLY A 343 6.38 -3.86 -3.83
CA GLY A 343 5.14 -3.18 -4.18
C GLY A 343 4.63 -2.16 -3.13
N ASP A 344 5.28 -2.11 -1.95
CA ASP A 344 4.79 -1.35 -0.78
C ASP A 344 5.92 -0.77 0.10
N VAL A 345 7.01 -0.31 -0.52
CA VAL A 345 8.11 0.35 0.20
C VAL A 345 7.60 1.66 0.81
N TYR A 346 7.35 1.62 2.11
CA TYR A 346 6.74 2.68 2.90
C TYR A 346 7.33 2.75 4.31
N ALA A 347 7.13 3.87 4.99
CA ALA A 347 7.50 4.04 6.39
C ALA A 347 6.58 3.24 7.32
N HIS A 348 5.29 3.11 7.03
CA HIS A 348 4.38 2.30 7.85
C HIS A 348 4.66 0.79 7.78
N ASN A 349 5.36 0.34 6.74
CA ASN A 349 5.84 -1.03 6.57
C ASN A 349 7.31 -1.22 6.98
N THR A 350 7.93 -0.16 7.52
CA THR A 350 9.32 -0.18 8.00
C THR A 350 9.36 -0.03 9.52
N LEU A 351 9.92 -1.02 10.20
CA LEU A 351 10.21 -0.95 11.63
C LEU A 351 11.61 -0.38 11.85
N ILE A 352 11.75 0.54 12.82
CA ILE A 352 13.04 1.11 13.23
C ILE A 352 13.26 1.04 14.73
N ASN A 353 14.52 0.96 15.14
CA ASN A 353 14.92 1.13 16.54
C ASN A 353 15.74 2.41 16.77
N GLU A 354 16.11 2.69 18.03
CA GLU A 354 16.88 3.89 18.40
C GLU A 354 18.29 3.97 17.76
N ALA A 355 18.87 2.83 17.37
CA ALA A 355 20.16 2.78 16.68
C ALA A 355 20.04 3.09 15.16
N GLY A 356 18.82 3.23 14.66
CA GLY A 356 18.53 3.46 13.24
C GLY A 356 18.54 2.20 12.38
N LEU A 357 18.58 1.01 12.99
CA LEU A 357 18.38 -0.24 12.25
C LEU A 357 16.95 -0.28 11.71
N ALA A 358 16.79 -0.59 10.43
CA ALA A 358 15.51 -0.72 9.77
C ALA A 358 15.24 -2.15 9.31
N LEU A 359 13.99 -2.59 9.53
CA LEU A 359 13.45 -3.86 9.06
C LEU A 359 12.23 -3.55 8.18
N LEU A 360 12.25 -4.01 6.94
CA LEU A 360 11.13 -3.91 6.01
C LEU A 360 10.26 -5.18 6.10
N GLY A 361 8.94 -5.00 6.16
CA GLY A 361 7.98 -6.09 6.19
C GLY A 361 6.73 -5.79 5.37
N ASP A 362 5.72 -6.64 5.53
CA ASP A 362 4.45 -6.64 4.79
C ASP A 362 4.58 -6.89 3.29
N PHE A 363 4.50 -8.16 2.91
CA PHE A 363 4.62 -8.61 1.52
C PHE A 363 3.25 -8.69 0.82
N GLY A 364 2.19 -8.11 1.39
CA GLY A 364 0.84 -8.20 0.82
C GLY A 364 0.76 -7.71 -0.64
N ALA A 365 1.59 -6.73 -0.99
CA ALA A 365 1.67 -6.14 -2.34
C ALA A 365 2.69 -6.84 -3.28
N ALA A 366 3.47 -7.77 -2.74
CA ALA A 366 4.66 -8.28 -3.41
C ALA A 366 4.28 -9.03 -4.69
N SER A 367 5.12 -8.87 -5.72
CA SER A 367 4.85 -9.44 -7.04
C SER A 367 6.14 -9.98 -7.66
N PHE A 368 6.06 -11.16 -8.28
CA PHE A 368 7.17 -11.67 -9.07
C PHE A 368 7.28 -10.93 -10.40
N TYR A 369 8.49 -10.78 -10.91
CA TYR A 369 8.74 -10.18 -12.22
C TYR A 369 9.93 -10.84 -12.93
N PRO A 370 10.01 -10.76 -14.27
CA PRO A 370 11.07 -11.39 -15.04
C PRO A 370 12.35 -10.53 -14.96
N HIS A 371 13.05 -10.56 -13.83
CA HIS A 371 14.25 -9.74 -13.57
C HIS A 371 15.38 -9.93 -14.58
N GLN A 372 15.42 -11.05 -15.30
CA GLN A 372 16.38 -11.31 -16.38
C GLN A 372 16.04 -10.59 -17.68
N SER A 373 14.84 -10.00 -17.81
CA SER A 373 14.45 -9.21 -18.97
C SER A 373 15.22 -7.89 -19.00
N GLU A 374 15.93 -7.63 -20.10
CA GLU A 374 16.69 -6.38 -20.32
C GLU A 374 15.83 -5.10 -20.24
N PHE A 375 14.54 -5.18 -20.61
CA PHE A 375 13.64 -4.03 -20.60
C PHE A 375 12.70 -4.01 -19.39
N LEU A 376 11.87 -5.05 -19.24
CA LEU A 376 10.80 -5.07 -18.24
C LEU A 376 11.32 -5.10 -16.78
N GLY A 377 12.44 -5.78 -16.53
CA GLY A 377 13.04 -5.86 -15.19
C GLY A 377 13.41 -4.48 -14.64
N PRO A 378 14.34 -3.75 -15.29
CA PRO A 378 14.73 -2.41 -14.86
C PRO A 378 13.54 -1.44 -14.79
N ALA A 379 12.61 -1.49 -15.74
CA ALA A 379 11.46 -0.59 -15.77
C ALA A 379 10.54 -0.75 -14.54
N LEU A 380 10.36 -1.98 -14.06
CA LEU A 380 9.59 -2.28 -12.85
C LEU A 380 10.35 -1.88 -11.58
N GLU A 381 11.64 -2.19 -11.50
CA GLU A 381 12.48 -1.78 -10.36
C GLU A 381 12.51 -0.24 -10.21
N GLN A 382 12.53 0.50 -11.32
CA GLN A 382 12.51 1.97 -11.33
C GLN A 382 11.20 2.58 -10.80
N ILE A 383 10.10 1.81 -10.74
CA ILE A 383 8.89 2.21 -10.03
C ILE A 383 9.17 2.19 -8.52
N GLU A 384 9.75 1.11 -7.98
CA GLU A 384 10.08 1.01 -6.55
C GLU A 384 11.19 1.96 -6.12
N VAL A 385 12.14 2.27 -7.01
CA VAL A 385 13.14 3.32 -6.79
C VAL A 385 12.46 4.64 -6.44
N ARG A 386 11.34 4.96 -7.09
CA ARG A 386 10.58 6.16 -6.75
C ARG A 386 9.96 6.06 -5.36
N ALA A 387 9.42 4.91 -4.97
CA ALA A 387 8.91 4.70 -3.60
C ALA A 387 10.01 4.94 -2.54
N PHE A 388 11.22 4.42 -2.77
CA PHE A 388 12.38 4.74 -1.94
C PHE A 388 12.72 6.23 -1.93
N GLY A 389 12.65 6.90 -3.09
CA GLY A 389 12.83 8.35 -3.18
C GLY A 389 11.80 9.13 -2.35
N CYS A 390 10.54 8.71 -2.36
CA CYS A 390 9.46 9.26 -1.52
C CYS A 390 9.79 9.09 -0.03
N LEU A 391 10.17 7.88 0.39
CA LEU A 391 10.58 7.61 1.77
C LEU A 391 11.75 8.51 2.20
N LEU A 392 12.80 8.59 1.39
CA LEU A 392 13.97 9.41 1.68
C LEU A 392 13.63 10.91 1.74
N GLU A 393 12.73 11.39 0.88
CA GLU A 393 12.22 12.76 0.92
C GLU A 393 11.49 13.07 2.23
N ASP A 394 10.61 12.16 2.69
CA ASP A 394 9.87 12.31 3.93
C ASP A 394 10.80 12.37 5.15
N LEU A 395 11.85 11.54 5.17
CA LEU A 395 12.85 11.52 6.22
C LEU A 395 13.70 12.80 6.22
N LEU A 396 14.21 13.21 5.05
CA LEU A 396 15.04 14.40 4.94
C LEU A 396 14.27 15.69 5.24
N ASN A 397 12.96 15.74 5.01
CA ASN A 397 12.10 16.87 5.40
C ASN A 397 11.95 16.99 6.93
N ARG A 398 12.27 15.91 7.67
CA ARG A 398 12.23 15.81 9.13
C ARG A 398 13.62 15.81 9.76
N CYS A 399 14.66 16.03 8.95
CA CYS A 399 16.01 16.21 9.43
C CYS A 399 16.18 17.66 9.93
N PRO A 400 16.70 17.86 11.16
CA PRO A 400 17.12 19.18 11.60
C PRO A 400 18.15 19.80 10.62
N SER A 401 18.22 21.13 10.62
CA SER A 401 19.24 21.85 9.83
C SER A 401 20.65 21.36 10.17
N PRO A 402 21.53 21.19 9.18
CA PRO A 402 22.89 20.72 9.41
C PRO A 402 23.65 21.70 10.32
N ALA A 403 24.28 21.16 11.38
CA ALA A 403 25.01 21.96 12.36
C ALA A 403 26.44 22.31 11.91
N ASN A 404 26.98 21.59 10.93
CA ASN A 404 28.34 21.79 10.41
C ASN A 404 28.42 21.51 8.89
N ALA A 405 29.57 21.83 8.29
CA ALA A 405 29.80 21.68 6.85
C ALA A 405 29.72 20.22 6.37
N GLU A 406 30.11 19.26 7.21
CA GLU A 406 30.06 17.83 6.90
C GLU A 406 28.61 17.31 6.79
N GLN A 407 27.78 17.65 7.78
CA GLN A 407 26.35 17.34 7.76
C GLN A 407 25.65 18.03 6.59
N MET A 408 26.07 19.25 6.24
CA MET A 408 25.55 19.97 5.08
C MET A 408 25.88 19.25 3.77
N ALA A 409 27.14 18.81 3.58
CA ALA A 409 27.56 18.06 2.41
C ALA A 409 26.83 16.70 2.30
N THR A 410 26.71 15.98 3.43
CA THR A 410 26.00 14.70 3.51
C THR A 410 24.51 14.87 3.18
N THR A 411 23.86 15.88 3.76
CA THR A 411 22.45 16.21 3.48
C THR A 411 22.24 16.56 2.00
N HIS A 412 23.15 17.34 1.42
CA HIS A 412 23.11 17.69 -0.01
C HIS A 412 23.24 16.45 -0.90
N ALA A 413 24.17 15.55 -0.60
CA ALA A 413 24.36 14.32 -1.37
C ALA A 413 23.13 13.40 -1.29
N LEU A 414 22.50 13.27 -0.11
CA LEU A 414 21.26 12.50 0.04
C LEU A 414 20.09 13.14 -0.72
N ARG A 415 19.97 14.47 -0.71
CA ARG A 415 18.96 15.17 -1.53
C ARG A 415 19.17 14.96 -3.02
N GLN A 416 20.42 14.96 -3.51
CA GLN A 416 20.72 14.65 -4.90
C GLN A 416 20.35 13.20 -5.26
N LEU A 417 20.60 12.24 -4.37
CA LEU A 417 20.18 10.84 -4.55
C LEU A 417 18.65 10.75 -4.60
N GLN A 418 17.95 11.33 -3.62
CA GLN A 418 16.49 11.39 -3.55
C GLN A 418 15.88 11.95 -4.84
N GLN A 419 16.39 13.09 -5.33
CA GLN A 419 15.94 13.69 -6.58
C GLN A 419 16.20 12.81 -7.81
N SER A 420 17.32 12.06 -7.82
CA SER A 420 17.62 11.10 -8.89
C SER A 420 16.60 9.96 -8.92
N CYS A 421 16.21 9.44 -7.74
CA CYS A 421 15.20 8.40 -7.60
C CYS A 421 13.79 8.88 -8.01
N MET A 422 13.53 10.18 -7.96
CA MET A 422 12.22 10.77 -8.25
C MET A 422 12.13 11.45 -9.62
N ARG A 423 13.06 11.17 -10.54
CA ARG A 423 13.02 11.71 -11.90
C ARG A 423 11.69 11.38 -12.60
N PRO A 424 11.10 12.35 -13.34
CA PRO A 424 9.80 12.16 -14.00
C PRO A 424 9.88 11.15 -15.15
N THR A 425 11.03 11.00 -15.81
CA THR A 425 11.26 9.92 -16.78
C THR A 425 11.73 8.67 -16.03
N PRO A 426 10.93 7.59 -15.91
CA PRO A 426 11.28 6.43 -15.08
C PRO A 426 12.63 5.80 -15.43
N GLN A 427 12.95 5.72 -16.72
CA GLN A 427 14.19 5.14 -17.25
C GLN A 427 15.47 5.87 -16.79
N MET A 428 15.33 7.12 -16.33
CA MET A 428 16.45 7.94 -15.86
C MET A 428 16.70 7.79 -14.36
N ARG A 429 15.89 7.01 -13.65
CA ARG A 429 16.06 6.71 -12.22
C ARG A 429 17.14 5.62 -12.06
N PRO A 430 18.03 5.71 -11.06
CA PRO A 430 19.06 4.71 -10.82
C PRO A 430 18.44 3.38 -10.39
N LEU A 431 19.11 2.25 -10.62
CA LEU A 431 18.72 0.97 -10.02
C LEU A 431 19.27 0.85 -8.59
N PHE A 432 18.76 -0.09 -7.79
CA PHE A 432 19.16 -0.22 -6.38
C PHE A 432 20.63 -0.59 -6.17
N GLY A 433 21.28 -1.24 -7.15
CA GLY A 433 22.73 -1.42 -7.13
C GLY A 433 23.50 -0.09 -7.14
N GLU A 434 23.10 0.85 -7.98
CA GLU A 434 23.68 2.21 -8.03
C GLU A 434 23.33 3.03 -6.80
N ILE A 435 22.09 2.90 -6.29
CA ILE A 435 21.66 3.55 -5.04
C ILE A 435 22.55 3.08 -3.89
N SER A 436 22.71 1.77 -3.72
CA SER A 436 23.55 1.18 -2.67
C SER A 436 25.00 1.67 -2.76
N GLN A 437 25.56 1.74 -3.97
CA GLN A 437 26.89 2.30 -4.18
C GLN A 437 26.99 3.77 -3.75
N ARG A 438 26.03 4.61 -4.16
CA ARG A 438 26.01 6.04 -3.78
C ARG A 438 25.87 6.23 -2.27
N LEU A 439 25.05 5.41 -1.60
CA LEU A 439 24.91 5.46 -0.15
C LEU A 439 26.24 5.12 0.56
N MET A 440 26.94 4.09 0.10
CA MET A 440 28.28 3.73 0.61
C MET A 440 29.29 4.87 0.43
N GLU A 441 29.31 5.50 -0.74
CA GLU A 441 30.19 6.65 -1.03
C GLU A 441 29.91 7.86 -0.14
N ILE A 442 28.63 8.12 0.18
CA ILE A 442 28.22 9.18 1.09
C ILE A 442 28.74 8.88 2.51
N GLN A 443 28.51 7.65 3.00
CA GLN A 443 28.93 7.23 4.34
C GLN A 443 30.45 7.26 4.54
N ALA A 444 31.22 6.85 3.52
CA ALA A 444 32.69 6.89 3.57
C ALA A 444 33.24 8.33 3.68
N LYS A 445 32.61 9.29 2.99
CA LYS A 445 33.02 10.70 3.02
C LYS A 445 32.72 11.36 4.36
N SER A 446 31.60 11.02 5.01
CA SER A 446 31.28 11.52 6.35
C SER A 446 32.32 11.02 7.38
N THR A 447 32.73 9.75 7.30
CA THR A 447 33.70 9.17 8.26
C THR A 447 35.13 9.73 8.10
N SER A 448 35.51 10.14 6.89
CA SER A 448 36.90 10.57 6.59
C SER A 448 37.23 11.99 7.07
N LEU A 449 36.23 12.81 7.41
CA LEU A 449 36.41 14.19 7.88
C LEU A 449 36.62 14.31 9.40
N VAL A 450 36.50 13.20 10.14
CA VAL A 450 36.71 13.14 11.60
C VAL A 450 38.21 12.99 11.96
N PHE A 451 39.07 12.68 10.98
CA PHE A 451 40.50 12.42 11.18
C PHE A 451 41.45 13.44 10.52
N CYS A 452 40.96 14.61 10.11
CA CYS A 452 41.78 15.70 9.57
C CYS A 452 41.69 16.97 10.41
#